data_AF-T1BIN9-F1
#
_entry.id   AF-T1BIN9-F1
#
_cell.length_a   1.000
_cell.length_b   1.000
_cell.length_c   1.000
_cell.angle_alpha   90.00
_cell.angle_beta   90.00
_cell.angle_gamma   90.00
#
_symmetry.space_group_name_H-M   'P 1'
#
loop_
_entity.id
_entity.type
_entity.pdbx_description
1 polymer ?
#
loop_
_entity_poly.entity_id
_entity_poly.type
_entity_poly.pdbx_seq_one_letter_code
_entity_poly.pdbx_strand_id
1 'polypeptide(L)' 'MIKFRQGFGRLIRTRRDKGIVVVLDKRIVTRSYGRSFLESLPPCRVMRV' A
#
# COMPACT_ATOMS: atom_id res chain seq x y z
N MET A 1 1.53 10.52 3.83
CA MET A 1 2.13 9.17 3.97
C MET A 1 1.70 8.44 5.25
N ILE A 2 1.77 9.04 6.44
CA ILE A 2 1.51 8.34 7.72
C ILE A 2 0.11 7.68 7.80
N LYS A 3 -0.95 8.39 7.41
CA LYS A 3 -2.34 7.87 7.47
C LYS A 3 -2.55 6.59 6.65
N PHE A 4 -1.87 6.44 5.51
CA PHE A 4 -2.06 5.29 4.61
C PHE A 4 -1.27 4.06 5.08
N ARG A 5 -0.05 4.23 5.59
CA ARG A 5 0.67 3.14 6.27
C ARG A 5 -0.09 2.63 7.50
N GLN A 6 -0.72 3.53 8.26
CA GLN A 6 -1.56 3.14 9.38
C GLN A 6 -2.83 2.40 8.93
N GLY A 7 -3.42 2.78 7.78
CA GLY A 7 -4.50 2.01 7.15
C GLY A 7 -4.05 0.59 6.75
N PHE A 8 -2.84 0.45 6.22
CA PHE A 8 -2.25 -0.85 5.88
C PHE A 8 -2.07 -1.76 7.09
N GLY A 9 -1.57 -1.21 8.21
CA GLY A 9 -1.44 -1.95 9.48
C GLY A 9 -2.77 -2.31 10.16
N ARG A 10 -3.91 -1.81 9.66
CA ARG A 10 -5.24 -2.28 10.07
C ARG A 10 -5.70 -3.52 9.29
N LEU A 11 -5.16 -3.76 8.09
CA LEU A 11 -5.51 -4.91 7.27
C LEU A 11 -4.65 -6.14 7.58
N ILE A 12 -3.34 -5.95 7.85
CA ILE A 12 -2.41 -7.03 8.18
C ILE A 12 -1.98 -6.87 9.63
N ARG A 13 -2.56 -7.67 10.53
CA ARG A 13 -2.24 -7.67 11.97
C ARG A 13 -1.34 -8.83 12.37
N THR A 14 -1.36 -9.93 11.63
CA THR A 14 -0.54 -11.12 11.87
C THR A 14 0.22 -11.56 10.62
N ARG A 15 1.34 -12.27 10.79
CA ARG A 15 2.18 -12.77 9.67
C ARG A 15 1.46 -13.72 8.72
N ARG A 16 0.31 -14.28 9.12
CA ARG A 16 -0.48 -15.23 8.31
C ARG A 16 -1.68 -14.57 7.65
N ASP A 17 -1.97 -13.31 7.96
CA ASP A 17 -3.10 -12.60 7.36
C ASP A 17 -2.85 -12.38 5.87
N LYS A 18 -3.83 -12.76 5.05
CA LYS A 18 -3.86 -12.47 3.62
C LYS A 18 -5.02 -11.50 3.36
N GLY A 19 -4.76 -10.47 2.59
CA GLY A 19 -5.76 -9.48 2.24
C GLY A 19 -5.36 -8.72 0.98
N ILE A 20 -6.32 -8.01 0.38
CA ILE A 20 -6.11 -7.17 -0.79
C ILE A 20 -6.35 -5.72 -0.37
N VAL A 21 -5.41 -4.83 -0.68
CA VAL A 21 -5.58 -3.39 -0.54
C VAL A 21 -5.87 -2.81 -1.92
N VAL A 22 -7.04 -2.21 -2.07
CA VAL A 22 -7.40 -1.47 -3.29
C VAL A 22 -7.18 0.01 -3.03
N VAL A 23 -6.35 0.64 -3.86
CA VAL A 23 -6.09 2.09 -3.79
C VAL A 23 -6.71 2.77 -4.99
N LEU A 24 -7.81 3.49 -4.77
CA LEU A 24 -8.55 4.20 -5.82
C LEU A 24 -8.00 5.62 -6.08
N ASP A 25 -6.74 5.88 -5.73
CA ASP A 25 -6.11 7.18 -5.87
C ASP A 25 -5.01 7.14 -6.94
N LYS A 26 -5.30 7.73 -8.11
CA LYS A 26 -4.35 7.82 -9.24
C LYS A 26 -3.04 8.54 -8.91
N ARG A 27 -2.98 9.31 -7.83
CA ARG A 27 -1.78 10.05 -7.43
C ARG A 27 -0.66 9.12 -6.99
N ILE A 28 -0.97 7.91 -6.54
CA ILE A 28 0.04 6.89 -6.20
C ILE A 28 0.84 6.43 -7.42
N VAL A 29 0.29 6.56 -8.63
CA VAL A 29 0.99 6.19 -9.88
C VAL A 29 1.62 7.40 -10.55
N THR A 30 0.94 8.54 -10.50
CA THR A 30 1.32 9.75 -11.26
C THR A 30 2.32 10.66 -10.55
N ARG A 31 2.46 10.56 -9.22
CA ARG A 31 3.37 11.42 -8.46
C ARG A 31 4.64 10.65 -8.08
N SER A 32 5.76 11.37 -8.05
CA SER A 32 7.08 10.84 -7.66
C SER A 32 7.07 10.18 -6.28
N TYR A 33 6.32 10.73 -5.32
CA TYR A 33 6.18 10.16 -3.99
C TYR A 33 5.50 8.78 -3.99
N GLY A 34 4.76 8.42 -5.03
CA GLY A 34 4.05 7.16 -5.14
C GLY A 34 4.98 5.94 -5.15
N ARG A 35 6.15 6.07 -5.80
CA ARG A 35 7.18 5.04 -5.81
C ARG A 35 7.77 4.81 -4.42
N SER A 36 8.27 5.88 -3.79
CA SER A 36 8.81 5.81 -2.43
C SER A 36 7.77 5.34 -1.41
N PHE A 37 6.49 5.62 -1.67
CA PHE A 37 5.40 5.11 -0.86
C PHE A 37 5.24 3.59 -0.98
N LEU A 38 5.20 3.04 -2.20
CA LEU A 38 5.09 1.59 -2.43
C LEU A 38 6.31 0.84 -1.88
N GLU A 39 7.51 1.42 -2.00
CA GLU A 39 8.75 0.89 -1.43
C GLU A 39 8.74 0.88 0.12
N SER A 40 7.90 1.71 0.76
CA SER A 40 7.76 1.76 2.22
C SER A 40 6.78 0.71 2.79
N LEU A 41 6.10 -0.03 1.92
CA LEU A 41 5.18 -1.10 2.32
C LEU A 41 5.93 -2.44 2.45
N PRO A 42 5.40 -3.39 3.24
CA PRO A 42 5.93 -4.74 3.27
C PRO A 42 5.95 -5.36 1.86
N PRO A 43 6.85 -6.33 1.59
CA PRO A 43 6.89 -7.01 0.29
C PRO A 43 5.51 -7.57 -0.08
N CYS A 44 4.89 -6.99 -1.10
CA CYS A 44 3.59 -7.38 -1.61
C CYS A 44 3.54 -7.28 -3.13
N ARG A 45 2.74 -8.13 -3.77
CA ARG A 45 2.51 -8.05 -5.21
C ARG A 45 1.66 -6.82 -5.52
N VAL A 46 2.23 -5.86 -6.24
CA VAL A 46 1.49 -4.69 -6.74
C VAL A 46 0.94 -5.01 -8.12
N MET A 47 -0.38 -4.85 -8.29
CA MET A 47 -1.05 -5.00 -9.58
C MET A 47 -1.68 -3.66 -9.98
N ARG A 48 -1.48 -3.26 -11.23
CA ARG A 48 -2.13 -2.11 -11.84
C ARG A 48 -3.25 -2.64 -12.73
N VAL A 49 -4.46 -2.17 -12.50
CA VAL A 49 -5.64 -2.43 -13.32
C VAL A 49 -5.87 -1.23 -14.22
#